data_AF-A0A6L5YQN6-F1
#
_entry.id   AF-A0A6L5YQN6-F1
#
_cell.length_a   1.000
_cell.length_b   1.000
_cell.length_c   1.000
_cell.angle_alpha   90.00
_cell.angle_beta   90.00
_cell.angle_gamma   90.00
#
_symmetry.space_group_name_H-M   'P 1'
#
loop_
_entity.id
_entity.type
_entity.pdbx_description
1 polymer ?
#
loop_
_entity_poly.entity_id
_entity_poly.type
_entity_poly.pdbx_seq_one_letter_code
_entity_poly.pdbx_strand_id
1 'polypeptide(L)'
;MIENYEHYISKNIKAFYRRRLFSPILYLVFLAVLWIIFPLSEMRHPDTLSSDQTLHAVYEEGNRFVHAKLTDLTFTGYTKTRFGSTIGYYYYCTFGDRVIIVLLNPSTCEQGLPTIDSLSVSCKVVSGGNAYHELLENLSSNLEWTTNGIANQLNTYYLSQPDYSVGPTLFLFIVYYGTMIYAVLSVIAYILYIRFPVLSPTCQNLIVFGSPKKMLEEAEEELATLPQLATEDMFITQHYFIETSQYGNAIVPIKEILWIYKYSTLHKFLWYHFSISYTLHISANKHIYIHCPKNIKSDIDGIIDYLSEANHDILVGFNEENRLKVEAVQGKPLHIEKLYAFLRRRV
;
A
#
# COMPACT_ATOMS: atom_id res chain seq x y z
N MET A 1 0.64 -45.30 3.48
CA MET A 1 -0.48 -44.77 2.69
C MET A 1 0.13 -44.26 1.39
N ILE A 2 -0.36 -44.69 0.23
CA ILE A 2 0.11 -44.12 -1.05
C ILE A 2 -0.55 -42.75 -1.13
N GLU A 3 0.18 -41.68 -0.82
CA GLU A 3 -0.29 -40.33 -1.08
C GLU A 3 -0.45 -40.17 -2.59
N ASN A 4 -1.67 -39.94 -3.05
CA ASN A 4 -1.93 -39.69 -4.47
C ASN A 4 -1.51 -38.26 -4.80
N TYR A 5 -0.36 -38.09 -5.46
CA TYR A 5 0.17 -36.79 -5.88
C TYR A 5 -0.40 -36.27 -7.20
N GLU A 6 -1.49 -36.85 -7.72
CA GLU A 6 -2.18 -36.32 -8.91
C GLU A 6 -2.56 -34.84 -8.74
N HIS A 7 -2.03 -34.01 -9.63
CA HIS A 7 -2.21 -32.56 -9.66
C HIS A 7 -1.84 -31.85 -8.34
N TYR A 8 -0.90 -32.42 -7.59
CA TYR A 8 -0.51 -31.91 -6.27
C TYR A 8 0.02 -30.47 -6.32
N ILE A 9 0.90 -30.18 -7.29
CA ILE A 9 1.50 -28.85 -7.49
C ILE A 9 0.42 -27.80 -7.77
N SER A 10 -0.45 -28.05 -8.75
CA SER A 10 -1.56 -27.14 -9.07
C SER A 10 -2.53 -26.96 -7.91
N LYS A 11 -2.82 -28.00 -7.13
CA LYS A 11 -3.68 -27.90 -5.93
C LYS A 11 -3.05 -27.01 -4.86
N ASN A 12 -1.74 -27.15 -4.62
CA ASN A 12 -1.02 -26.33 -3.65
C ASN A 12 -0.91 -24.86 -4.09
N ILE A 13 -0.63 -24.59 -5.37
CA ILE A 13 -0.67 -23.22 -5.92
C ILE A 13 -2.06 -22.58 -5.69
N LYS A 14 -3.14 -23.32 -5.97
CA LYS A 14 -4.52 -22.85 -5.73
C LYS A 14 -4.77 -22.59 -4.25
N ALA A 15 -4.35 -23.48 -3.36
CA ALA A 15 -4.52 -23.35 -1.92
C ALA A 15 -3.75 -22.13 -1.39
N PHE A 16 -2.52 -21.92 -1.85
CA PHE A 16 -1.68 -20.79 -1.49
C PHE A 16 -2.33 -19.45 -1.84
N TYR A 17 -2.79 -19.28 -3.09
CA TYR A 17 -3.46 -18.03 -3.49
C TYR A 17 -4.84 -17.85 -2.86
N ARG A 18 -5.56 -18.93 -2.53
CA ARG A 18 -6.82 -18.84 -1.78
C ARG A 18 -6.61 -18.25 -0.38
N ARG A 19 -5.53 -18.62 0.31
CA ARG A 19 -5.18 -18.04 1.62
C ARG A 19 -4.78 -16.57 1.48
N ARG A 20 -3.97 -16.23 0.46
CA ARG A 20 -3.53 -14.84 0.21
C ARG A 20 -4.65 -13.92 -0.25
N LEU A 21 -5.76 -14.43 -0.79
CA LEU A 21 -6.92 -13.65 -1.21
C LEU A 21 -7.60 -12.90 -0.05
N PHE A 22 -7.52 -13.43 1.17
CA PHE A 22 -8.16 -12.82 2.33
C PHE A 22 -7.58 -11.44 2.67
N SER A 23 -6.26 -11.28 2.59
CA SER A 23 -5.56 -10.04 2.95
C SER A 23 -6.01 -8.81 2.13
N PRO A 24 -5.98 -8.82 0.78
CA PRO A 24 -6.41 -7.66 0.00
C PRO A 24 -7.92 -7.41 0.09
N ILE A 25 -8.75 -8.45 0.28
CA ILE A 25 -10.19 -8.28 0.52
C ILE A 25 -10.42 -7.54 1.85
N LEU A 26 -9.77 -7.99 2.92
CA LEU A 26 -9.85 -7.34 4.22
C LEU A 26 -9.39 -5.88 4.15
N TYR A 27 -8.33 -5.60 3.38
CA TYR A 27 -7.85 -4.24 3.16
C TYR A 27 -8.88 -3.38 2.41
N LEU A 28 -9.56 -3.91 1.38
CA LEU A 28 -10.63 -3.20 0.69
C LEU A 28 -11.82 -2.89 1.62
N VAL A 29 -12.19 -3.82 2.50
CA VAL A 29 -13.22 -3.59 3.53
C VAL A 29 -12.76 -2.49 4.48
N PHE A 30 -11.50 -2.52 4.92
CA PHE A 30 -10.94 -1.46 5.76
C PHE A 30 -11.00 -0.08 5.07
N LEU A 31 -10.64 0.01 3.79
CA LEU A 31 -10.77 1.24 3.03
C LEU A 31 -12.23 1.72 2.91
N ALA A 32 -13.20 0.81 2.77
CA ALA A 32 -14.62 1.13 2.77
C ALA A 32 -15.10 1.63 4.14
N VAL A 33 -14.60 1.05 5.24
CA VAL A 33 -14.91 1.53 6.60
C VAL A 33 -14.33 2.93 6.82
N LEU A 34 -13.09 3.19 6.39
CA LEU A 34 -12.51 4.54 6.46
C LEU A 34 -13.31 5.56 5.65
N TRP A 35 -13.89 5.14 4.52
CA TRP A 35 -14.77 5.99 3.72
C TRP A 35 -16.03 6.44 4.46
N ILE A 36 -16.55 5.58 5.35
CA ILE A 36 -17.77 5.86 6.11
C ILE A 36 -17.46 6.66 7.38
N ILE A 37 -16.35 6.34 8.07
CA ILE A 37 -15.96 7.00 9.32
C ILE A 37 -15.47 8.43 9.09
N PHE A 38 -14.72 8.65 8.01
CA PHE A 38 -14.21 9.97 7.66
C PHE A 38 -15.08 10.59 6.57
N PRO A 39 -15.32 11.91 6.60
CA PRO A 39 -16.14 12.63 5.60
C PRO A 39 -15.41 12.76 4.23
N LEU A 40 -14.89 11.65 3.69
CA LEU A 40 -14.11 11.64 2.45
C LEU A 40 -14.98 11.96 1.23
N SER A 41 -16.27 11.64 1.26
CA SER A 41 -17.23 12.06 0.23
C SER A 41 -17.31 13.58 0.15
N GLU A 42 -17.53 14.21 1.29
CA GLU A 42 -17.70 15.66 1.43
C GLU A 42 -16.40 16.41 1.09
N MET A 43 -15.24 15.84 1.45
CA MET A 43 -13.94 16.40 1.07
C MET A 43 -13.69 16.36 -0.44
N ARG A 44 -14.23 15.36 -1.15
CA ARG A 44 -14.05 15.24 -2.60
C ARG A 44 -15.03 16.12 -3.38
N HIS A 45 -16.29 16.10 -2.96
CA HIS A 45 -17.37 16.86 -3.56
C HIS A 45 -18.03 17.68 -2.45
N PRO A 46 -17.47 18.86 -2.12
CA PRO A 46 -18.05 19.71 -1.11
C PRO A 46 -19.39 20.24 -1.60
N ASP A 47 -20.38 20.28 -0.70
CA ASP A 47 -21.72 20.73 -1.03
C ASP A 47 -21.73 22.24 -1.28
N THR A 48 -22.55 22.69 -2.22
CA THR A 48 -22.69 24.11 -2.53
C THR A 48 -23.50 24.80 -1.43
N LEU A 49 -22.89 25.77 -0.75
CA LEU A 49 -23.56 26.54 0.29
C LEU A 49 -24.64 27.42 -0.34
N SER A 50 -25.89 27.17 0.03
CA SER A 50 -27.03 27.98 -0.38
C SER A 50 -27.23 29.17 0.56
N SER A 51 -27.68 30.32 0.03
CA SER A 51 -27.92 31.56 0.79
C SER A 51 -28.90 31.40 1.96
N ASP A 52 -29.76 30.37 1.89
CA ASP A 52 -30.86 30.17 2.82
C ASP A 52 -30.45 29.26 4.00
N GLN A 53 -29.28 28.61 3.93
CA GLN A 53 -28.78 27.70 4.96
C GLN A 53 -27.91 28.42 5.99
N THR A 54 -28.09 28.06 7.27
CA THR A 54 -27.25 28.58 8.34
C THR A 54 -25.98 27.75 8.49
N LEU A 55 -24.84 28.40 8.79
CA LEU A 55 -23.58 27.71 9.06
C LEU A 55 -23.67 26.72 10.24
N HIS A 56 -24.58 26.98 11.19
CA HIS A 56 -24.85 26.07 12.30
C HIS A 56 -25.48 24.75 11.83
N ALA A 57 -26.51 24.82 10.98
CA ALA A 57 -27.17 23.62 10.43
C ALA A 57 -26.18 22.76 9.65
N VAL A 58 -25.37 23.40 8.78
CA VAL A 58 -24.32 22.72 8.00
C VAL A 58 -23.28 22.04 8.92
N TYR A 59 -22.92 22.67 10.04
CA TYR A 59 -21.98 22.09 10.99
C TYR A 59 -22.56 20.88 11.74
N GLU A 60 -23.85 20.93 12.12
CA GLU A 60 -24.53 19.83 12.83
C GLU A 60 -24.86 18.64 11.94
N GLU A 61 -25.15 18.88 10.66
CA GLU A 61 -25.39 17.81 9.66
C GLU A 61 -24.12 16.98 9.38
N GLY A 62 -22.96 17.37 9.92
CA GLY A 62 -21.68 16.71 9.71
C GLY A 62 -20.94 17.18 8.47
N ASN A 63 -21.63 17.96 7.62
CA ASN A 63 -21.21 18.39 6.30
C ASN A 63 -20.24 19.58 6.36
N ARG A 64 -19.01 19.30 6.82
CA ARG A 64 -18.08 20.36 7.21
C ARG A 64 -17.39 21.01 6.04
N PHE A 65 -17.48 20.46 4.84
CA PHE A 65 -16.79 20.95 3.64
C PHE A 65 -17.80 21.50 2.64
N VAL A 66 -17.68 22.78 2.32
CA VAL A 66 -18.64 23.50 1.48
C VAL A 66 -17.93 24.29 0.38
N HIS A 67 -18.60 24.37 -0.77
CA HIS A 67 -18.23 25.28 -1.84
C HIS A 67 -19.10 26.53 -1.74
N ALA A 68 -18.47 27.68 -1.49
CA ALA A 68 -19.18 28.94 -1.31
C ALA A 68 -18.81 29.92 -2.42
N LYS A 69 -19.83 30.55 -3.01
CA LYS A 69 -19.68 31.71 -3.89
C LYS A 69 -19.98 32.96 -3.07
N LEU A 70 -18.93 33.72 -2.77
CA LEU A 70 -18.97 34.88 -1.89
C LEU A 70 -18.84 36.14 -2.75
N THR A 71 -19.56 37.20 -2.38
CA THR A 71 -19.51 38.51 -3.03
C THR A 71 -19.20 39.59 -2.01
N ASP A 72 -18.63 40.71 -2.47
CA ASP A 72 -18.36 41.91 -1.67
C ASP A 72 -17.58 41.62 -0.37
N LEU A 73 -16.50 40.84 -0.48
CA LEU A 73 -15.66 40.53 0.68
C LEU A 73 -14.80 41.75 1.03
N THR A 74 -14.86 42.16 2.30
CA THR A 74 -14.05 43.26 2.82
C THR A 74 -13.07 42.75 3.86
N PHE A 75 -11.81 43.18 3.75
CA PHE A 75 -10.76 42.78 4.68
C PHE A 75 -10.96 43.42 6.05
N THR A 76 -10.86 42.62 7.11
CA THR A 76 -11.05 43.08 8.50
C THR A 76 -9.82 43.79 9.09
N GLY A 77 -8.66 43.70 8.44
CA GLY A 77 -7.38 44.14 9.01
C GLY A 77 -6.64 43.06 9.81
N TYR A 78 -7.28 41.93 10.12
CA TYR A 78 -6.72 40.89 10.98
C TYR A 78 -6.27 39.66 10.21
N THR A 79 -5.25 39.01 10.76
CA THR A 79 -4.66 37.80 10.18
C THR A 79 -4.55 36.70 11.21
N LYS A 80 -4.59 35.45 10.75
CA LYS A 80 -4.35 34.26 11.55
C LYS A 80 -2.93 33.80 11.30
N THR A 81 -2.13 33.65 12.34
CA THR A 81 -0.75 33.19 12.26
C THR A 81 -0.57 31.82 12.93
N ARG A 82 0.38 31.03 12.43
CA ARG A 82 0.77 29.75 13.03
C ARG A 82 2.27 29.58 12.84
N PHE A 83 3.00 29.32 13.93
CA PHE A 83 4.47 29.18 13.94
C PHE A 83 5.20 30.34 13.23
N GLY A 84 4.76 31.58 13.48
CA GLY A 84 5.38 32.79 12.90
C GLY A 84 5.06 33.04 11.42
N SER A 85 4.26 32.19 10.76
CA SER A 85 3.80 32.40 9.38
C SER A 85 2.31 32.74 9.35
N THR A 86 1.91 33.68 8.49
CA THR A 86 0.49 34.01 8.27
C THR A 86 -0.18 32.89 7.47
N ILE A 87 -1.12 32.21 8.11
CA ILE A 87 -1.88 31.11 7.50
C ILE A 87 -3.19 31.56 6.84
N GLY A 88 -3.69 32.75 7.18
CA GLY A 88 -4.84 33.32 6.49
C GLY A 88 -5.23 34.73 6.93
N TYR A 89 -6.12 35.34 6.16
CA TYR A 89 -6.61 36.71 6.33
C TYR A 89 -8.12 36.68 6.56
N TYR A 90 -8.60 37.43 7.55
CA TYR A 90 -10.02 37.47 7.89
C TYR A 90 -10.75 38.52 7.07
N TYR A 91 -11.82 38.08 6.39
CA TYR A 91 -12.75 38.90 5.63
C TYR A 91 -14.15 38.78 6.24
N TYR A 92 -14.97 39.79 6.02
CA TYR A 92 -16.40 39.70 6.24
C TYR A 92 -17.15 39.96 4.94
N CYS A 93 -18.29 39.29 4.77
CA CYS A 93 -19.21 39.55 3.67
C CYS A 93 -20.65 39.32 4.13
N THR A 94 -21.59 39.89 3.38
CA THR A 94 -23.01 39.60 3.51
C THR A 94 -23.34 38.35 2.69
N PHE A 95 -23.89 37.34 3.36
CA PHE A 95 -24.33 36.10 2.73
C PHE A 95 -25.79 35.86 3.13
N GLY A 96 -26.71 36.06 2.17
CA GLY A 96 -28.14 36.23 2.47
C GLY A 96 -28.37 37.46 3.34
N ASP A 97 -29.14 37.31 4.42
CA ASP A 97 -29.46 38.39 5.36
C ASP A 97 -28.46 38.51 6.53
N ARG A 98 -27.32 37.80 6.47
CA ARG A 98 -26.38 37.70 7.60
C ARG A 98 -24.97 38.07 7.20
N VAL A 99 -24.23 38.60 8.18
CA VAL A 99 -22.78 38.84 8.05
C VAL A 99 -22.05 37.58 8.48
N ILE A 100 -21.15 37.09 7.63
CA ILE A 100 -20.30 35.93 7.93
C ILE A 100 -18.83 36.33 7.88
N ILE A 101 -18.03 35.69 8.72
CA ILE A 101 -16.57 35.79 8.67
C ILE A 101 -16.01 34.65 7.82
N VAL A 102 -15.05 35.00 6.98
CA VAL A 102 -14.36 34.09 6.06
C VAL A 102 -12.86 34.26 6.22
N LEU A 103 -12.16 33.15 6.46
CA LEU A 103 -10.70 33.10 6.52
C LEU A 103 -10.16 32.59 5.18
N LEU A 104 -9.43 33.43 4.47
CA LEU A 104 -8.87 33.13 3.15
C LEU A 104 -7.36 32.85 3.21
N ASN A 105 -6.86 32.03 2.28
CA ASN A 105 -5.44 31.77 2.12
C ASN A 105 -4.69 32.99 1.56
N PRO A 106 -3.42 33.22 1.95
CA PRO A 106 -2.61 34.32 1.42
C PRO A 106 -2.50 34.36 -0.11
N SER A 107 -2.49 33.19 -0.75
CA SER A 107 -2.43 33.06 -2.21
C SER A 107 -3.74 33.42 -2.92
N THR A 108 -4.88 33.27 -2.24
CA THR A 108 -6.20 33.56 -2.82
C THR A 108 -6.57 35.02 -2.69
N CYS A 109 -6.12 35.69 -1.63
CA CYS A 109 -6.42 37.10 -1.37
C CYS A 109 -5.24 38.04 -1.65
N GLU A 110 -4.22 37.59 -2.39
CA GLU A 110 -3.00 38.34 -2.73
C GLU A 110 -2.39 39.08 -1.53
N GLN A 111 -2.26 38.37 -0.40
CA GLN A 111 -1.72 38.91 0.86
C GLN A 111 -2.53 40.04 1.52
N GLY A 112 -3.82 40.17 1.20
CA GLY A 112 -4.74 41.03 1.95
C GLY A 112 -5.36 42.15 1.13
N LEU A 113 -5.84 41.85 -0.09
CA LEU A 113 -6.61 42.80 -0.90
C LEU A 113 -7.75 43.43 -0.09
N PRO A 114 -7.90 44.77 -0.06
CA PRO A 114 -8.92 45.42 0.77
C PRO A 114 -10.35 44.98 0.47
N THR A 115 -10.67 44.76 -0.81
CA THR A 115 -12.00 44.37 -1.29
C THR A 115 -11.88 43.33 -2.40
N ILE A 116 -12.77 42.33 -2.40
CA ILE A 116 -12.86 41.30 -3.43
C ILE A 116 -14.32 41.18 -3.89
N ASP A 117 -14.59 41.48 -5.15
CA ASP A 117 -15.96 41.58 -5.69
C ASP A 117 -16.68 40.23 -5.72
N SER A 118 -16.02 39.17 -6.20
CA SER A 118 -16.58 37.83 -6.19
C SER A 118 -15.51 36.76 -6.12
N LEU A 119 -15.75 35.72 -5.32
CA LEU A 119 -14.81 34.64 -5.08
C LEU A 119 -15.56 33.32 -4.88
N SER A 120 -15.18 32.30 -5.64
CA SER A 120 -15.67 30.92 -5.46
C SER A 120 -14.58 30.07 -4.81
N VAL A 121 -14.81 29.60 -3.59
CA VAL A 121 -13.82 28.87 -2.80
C VAL A 121 -14.42 27.67 -2.09
N SER A 122 -13.64 26.60 -1.99
CA SER A 122 -13.94 25.47 -1.12
C SER A 122 -13.39 25.76 0.28
N CYS A 123 -14.27 25.74 1.26
CA CYS A 123 -13.99 26.08 2.64
C CYS A 123 -14.47 24.96 3.57
N LYS A 124 -13.89 24.93 4.76
CA LYS A 124 -14.41 24.14 5.88
C LYS A 124 -15.19 25.04 6.82
N VAL A 125 -16.35 24.59 7.29
CA VAL A 125 -17.09 25.24 8.38
C VAL A 125 -16.40 24.90 9.70
N VAL A 126 -15.99 25.92 10.44
CA VAL A 126 -15.22 25.77 11.68
C VAL A 126 -15.92 26.53 12.81
N SER A 127 -16.02 25.89 13.97
CA SER A 127 -16.49 26.54 15.20
C SER A 127 -15.47 27.57 15.68
N GLY A 128 -15.94 28.73 16.13
CA GLY A 128 -15.10 29.75 16.75
C GLY A 128 -14.25 29.17 17.87
N GLY A 129 -12.93 29.16 17.68
CA GLY A 129 -11.96 28.83 18.72
C GLY A 129 -11.34 30.09 19.32
N ASN A 130 -10.29 29.95 20.12
CA ASN A 130 -9.64 31.08 20.81
C ASN A 130 -9.20 32.20 19.84
N ALA A 131 -8.62 31.85 18.69
CA ALA A 131 -8.19 32.84 17.69
C ALA A 131 -9.37 33.60 17.03
N TYR A 132 -10.57 33.01 17.02
CA TYR A 132 -11.77 33.68 16.55
C TYR A 132 -12.35 34.60 17.62
N HIS A 133 -12.33 34.19 18.89
CA HIS A 133 -12.70 35.06 20.00
C HIS A 133 -11.79 36.29 20.10
N GLU A 134 -10.48 36.12 19.94
CA GLU A 134 -9.51 37.23 19.89
C GLU A 134 -9.79 38.18 18.72
N LEU A 135 -10.15 37.65 17.55
CA LEU A 135 -10.61 38.47 16.42
C LEU A 135 -11.84 39.30 16.79
N LEU A 136 -12.85 38.68 17.39
CA LEU A 136 -14.09 39.36 17.78
C LEU A 136 -13.86 40.44 18.84
N GLU A 137 -13.00 40.16 19.82
CA GLU A 137 -12.62 41.12 20.87
C GLU A 137 -11.91 42.33 20.27
N ASN A 138 -10.93 42.10 19.40
CA ASN A 138 -10.20 43.15 18.71
C ASN A 138 -11.12 43.98 17.78
N LEU A 139 -12.03 43.33 17.05
CA LEU A 139 -13.03 44.02 16.24
C LEU A 139 -13.97 44.89 17.08
N SER A 140 -14.42 44.38 18.23
CA SER A 140 -15.29 45.13 19.14
C SER A 140 -14.61 46.38 19.71
N SER A 141 -13.33 46.27 20.07
CA SER A 141 -12.55 47.40 20.56
C SER A 141 -12.35 48.47 19.49
N ASN A 142 -12.11 48.08 18.23
CA ASN A 142 -11.86 49.02 17.14
C ASN A 142 -13.12 49.71 16.63
N LEU A 143 -14.28 49.06 16.77
CA LEU A 143 -15.58 49.59 16.34
C LEU A 143 -16.35 50.30 17.47
N GLU A 144 -15.74 50.43 18.67
CA GLU A 144 -16.39 50.94 19.88
C GLU A 144 -17.73 50.25 20.20
N TRP A 145 -17.82 48.95 19.88
CA TRP A 145 -19.04 48.15 20.04
C TRP A 145 -18.87 47.17 21.22
N THR A 146 -19.98 46.79 21.86
CA THR A 146 -20.00 45.68 22.81
C THR A 146 -19.68 44.32 22.16
N THR A 147 -18.81 43.52 22.77
CA THR A 147 -18.47 42.15 22.35
C THR A 147 -19.72 41.27 22.17
N ASN A 148 -20.68 41.39 23.09
CA ASN A 148 -21.95 40.66 23.03
C ASN A 148 -22.84 41.11 21.86
N GLY A 149 -22.80 42.39 21.47
CA GLY A 149 -23.56 42.89 20.33
C GLY A 149 -23.02 42.34 19.00
N ILE A 150 -21.70 42.35 18.83
CA ILE A 150 -21.04 41.76 17.66
C ILE A 150 -21.22 40.24 17.61
N ALA A 151 -21.02 39.56 18.74
CA ALA A 151 -21.16 38.11 18.82
C ALA A 151 -22.61 37.63 18.59
N ASN A 152 -23.62 38.44 18.92
CA ASN A 152 -25.02 38.12 18.63
C ASN A 152 -25.38 38.33 17.15
N GLN A 153 -24.66 39.21 16.45
CA GLN A 153 -24.92 39.52 15.04
C GLN A 153 -24.08 38.65 14.08
N LEU A 154 -22.95 38.11 14.56
CA LEU A 154 -22.10 37.19 13.83
C LEU A 154 -22.39 35.74 14.21
N ASN A 155 -22.26 34.84 13.23
CA ASN A 155 -22.35 33.41 13.52
C ASN A 155 -21.18 32.97 14.42
N THR A 156 -21.45 32.03 15.33
CA THR A 156 -20.43 31.33 16.13
C THR A 156 -19.48 30.49 15.24
N TYR A 157 -19.89 30.23 14.00
CA TYR A 157 -19.15 29.49 12.99
C TYR A 157 -18.66 30.42 11.89
N TYR A 158 -17.47 30.15 11.37
CA TYR A 158 -16.88 30.89 10.26
C TYR A 158 -16.40 29.93 9.16
N LEU A 159 -16.22 30.45 7.95
CA LEU A 159 -15.69 29.67 6.83
C LEU A 159 -14.17 29.75 6.80
N SER A 160 -13.49 28.62 6.70
CA SER A 160 -12.03 28.54 6.66
C SER A 160 -11.54 27.85 5.40
N GLN A 161 -10.93 28.61 4.49
CA GLN A 161 -10.25 28.06 3.33
C GLN A 161 -8.94 27.31 3.68
N PRO A 162 -8.09 27.78 4.62
CA PRO A 162 -6.88 27.06 5.01
C PRO A 162 -7.17 25.65 5.55
N ASP A 163 -8.28 25.46 6.25
CA ASP A 163 -8.64 24.17 6.88
C ASP A 163 -9.21 23.13 5.88
N TYR A 164 -9.51 23.51 4.63
CA TYR A 164 -9.77 22.57 3.53
C TYR A 164 -8.48 21.99 2.95
N SER A 165 -7.38 22.77 3.02
CA SER A 165 -6.03 22.45 2.52
C SER A 165 -6.00 21.55 1.28
N VAL A 166 -6.09 22.14 0.08
CA VAL A 166 -6.18 21.41 -1.19
C VAL A 166 -5.04 20.39 -1.36
N GLY A 167 -3.80 20.77 -1.04
CA GLY A 167 -2.61 19.93 -1.21
C GLY A 167 -2.65 18.62 -0.40
N PRO A 168 -2.75 18.68 0.95
CA PRO A 168 -2.88 17.49 1.80
C PRO A 168 -4.09 16.62 1.42
N THR A 169 -5.23 17.23 1.10
CA THR A 169 -6.44 16.51 0.69
C THR A 169 -6.22 15.75 -0.62
N LEU A 170 -5.59 16.38 -1.62
CA LEU A 170 -5.24 15.73 -2.88
C LEU A 170 -4.26 14.57 -2.67
N PHE A 171 -3.20 14.77 -1.87
CA PHE A 171 -2.23 13.74 -1.56
C PHE A 171 -2.88 12.52 -0.88
N LEU A 172 -3.78 12.77 0.09
CA LEU A 172 -4.56 11.72 0.75
C LEU A 172 -5.34 10.89 -0.28
N PHE A 173 -6.05 11.54 -1.21
CA PHE A 173 -6.81 10.82 -2.24
C PHE A 173 -5.92 10.04 -3.22
N ILE A 174 -4.76 10.58 -3.61
CA ILE A 174 -3.80 9.86 -4.46
C ILE A 174 -3.35 8.58 -3.77
N VAL A 175 -2.97 8.67 -2.49
CA VAL A 175 -2.55 7.49 -1.71
C VAL A 175 -3.71 6.51 -1.54
N TYR A 176 -4.89 6.98 -1.15
CA TYR A 176 -6.08 6.16 -0.94
C TYR A 176 -6.48 5.37 -2.21
N TYR A 177 -6.57 6.05 -3.35
CA TYR A 177 -6.90 5.40 -4.61
C TYR A 177 -5.77 4.54 -5.14
N GLY A 178 -4.52 4.94 -4.96
CA GLY A 178 -3.36 4.16 -5.34
C GLY A 178 -3.33 2.79 -4.63
N THR A 179 -3.56 2.78 -3.31
CA THR A 179 -3.60 1.52 -2.56
C THR A 179 -4.88 0.71 -2.83
N MET A 180 -6.03 1.37 -3.07
CA MET A 180 -7.26 0.70 -3.49
C MET A 180 -7.07 -0.02 -4.83
N ILE A 181 -6.53 0.66 -5.85
CA ILE A 181 -6.28 0.08 -7.18
C ILE A 181 -5.31 -1.09 -7.06
N TYR A 182 -4.22 -0.93 -6.28
CA TYR A 182 -3.28 -2.01 -6.04
C TYR A 182 -3.95 -3.25 -5.41
N ALA A 183 -4.82 -3.05 -4.42
CA ALA A 183 -5.53 -4.15 -3.77
C ALA A 183 -6.53 -4.84 -4.73
N VAL A 184 -7.26 -4.07 -5.55
CA VAL A 184 -8.17 -4.62 -6.58
C VAL A 184 -7.39 -5.43 -7.61
N LEU A 185 -6.29 -4.90 -8.14
CA LEU A 185 -5.43 -5.62 -9.09
C LEU A 185 -4.86 -6.90 -8.48
N SER A 186 -4.49 -6.87 -7.20
CA SER A 186 -4.00 -8.05 -6.47
C SER A 186 -5.09 -9.12 -6.34
N VAL A 187 -6.34 -8.75 -6.01
CA VAL A 187 -7.48 -9.67 -5.97
C VAL A 187 -7.72 -10.32 -7.33
N ILE A 188 -7.76 -9.53 -8.40
CA ILE A 188 -7.95 -10.02 -9.77
C ILE A 188 -6.83 -11.00 -10.14
N ALA A 189 -5.56 -10.63 -9.89
CA ALA A 189 -4.42 -11.50 -10.16
C ALA A 189 -4.51 -12.82 -9.39
N TYR A 190 -4.86 -12.79 -8.09
CA TYR A 190 -5.00 -14.01 -7.29
C TYR A 190 -6.14 -14.91 -7.77
N ILE A 191 -7.29 -14.35 -8.18
CA ILE A 191 -8.39 -15.11 -8.78
C ILE A 191 -7.92 -15.77 -10.08
N LEU A 192 -7.18 -15.06 -10.93
CA LEU A 192 -6.60 -15.60 -12.16
C LEU A 192 -5.64 -16.76 -11.86
N TYR A 193 -4.76 -16.64 -10.87
CA TYR A 193 -3.85 -17.71 -10.48
C TYR A 193 -4.57 -18.95 -9.91
N ILE A 194 -5.68 -18.76 -9.18
CA ILE A 194 -6.51 -19.87 -8.71
C ILE A 194 -7.19 -20.58 -9.89
N ARG A 195 -7.66 -19.83 -10.89
CA ARG A 195 -8.36 -20.41 -12.05
C ARG A 195 -7.41 -21.06 -13.05
N PHE A 196 -6.22 -20.48 -13.22
CA PHE A 196 -5.16 -20.90 -14.14
C PHE A 196 -3.81 -20.88 -13.41
N PRO A 197 -3.41 -21.99 -12.76
CA PRO A 197 -2.14 -22.10 -12.03
C PRO A 197 -0.90 -21.77 -12.86
N VAL A 198 -0.96 -22.02 -14.18
CA VAL A 198 0.13 -21.73 -15.15
C VAL A 198 0.49 -20.24 -15.22
N LEU A 199 -0.46 -19.35 -14.88
CA LEU A 199 -0.20 -17.89 -14.84
C LEU A 199 0.50 -17.46 -13.55
N SER A 200 0.59 -18.33 -12.54
CA SER A 200 1.25 -17.98 -11.28
C SER A 200 2.74 -17.64 -11.50
N PRO A 201 3.31 -16.68 -10.74
CA PRO A 201 4.73 -16.38 -10.74
C PRO A 201 5.65 -17.61 -10.70
N THR A 202 5.28 -18.64 -9.93
CA THR A 202 6.00 -19.92 -9.86
C THR A 202 6.14 -20.58 -11.23
N CYS A 203 5.05 -20.67 -11.98
CA CYS A 203 5.05 -21.25 -13.32
C CYS A 203 5.65 -20.28 -14.36
N GLN A 204 5.43 -18.97 -14.21
CA GLN A 204 5.99 -17.97 -15.11
C GLN A 204 7.53 -17.93 -15.08
N ASN A 205 8.15 -18.31 -13.95
CA ASN A 205 9.60 -18.51 -13.88
C ASN A 205 10.11 -19.56 -14.86
N LEU A 206 9.29 -20.57 -15.17
CA LEU A 206 9.63 -21.62 -16.12
C LEU A 206 9.67 -21.13 -17.57
N ILE A 207 9.09 -19.96 -17.90
CA ILE A 207 9.17 -19.36 -19.25
C ILE A 207 10.62 -19.24 -19.71
N VAL A 208 11.48 -18.92 -18.75
CA VAL A 208 12.90 -18.69 -19.01
C VAL A 208 13.59 -19.99 -19.42
N PHE A 209 13.08 -21.15 -19.02
CA PHE A 209 13.61 -22.47 -19.35
C PHE A 209 12.89 -23.14 -20.53
N GLY A 210 11.65 -22.76 -20.82
CA GLY A 210 10.84 -23.35 -21.89
C GLY A 210 9.37 -22.99 -21.78
N SER A 211 8.48 -23.89 -22.21
CA SER A 211 7.03 -23.66 -22.11
C SER A 211 6.51 -24.02 -20.70
N PRO A 212 5.97 -23.06 -19.91
CA PRO A 212 5.54 -23.32 -18.53
C PRO A 212 4.51 -24.42 -18.38
N LYS A 213 3.56 -24.50 -19.32
CA LYS A 213 2.48 -25.47 -19.27
C LYS A 213 3.01 -26.90 -19.35
N LYS A 214 3.91 -27.18 -20.31
CA LYS A 214 4.48 -28.52 -20.49
C LYS A 214 5.37 -28.90 -19.31
N MET A 215 6.18 -27.97 -18.81
CA MET A 215 7.07 -28.22 -17.68
C MET A 215 6.28 -28.45 -16.37
N LEU A 216 5.15 -27.76 -16.19
CA LEU A 216 4.24 -28.04 -15.08
C LEU A 216 3.59 -29.41 -15.22
N GLU A 217 3.10 -29.76 -16.41
CA GLU A 217 2.48 -31.07 -16.68
C GLU A 217 3.48 -32.21 -16.46
N GLU A 218 4.71 -32.08 -16.97
CA GLU A 218 5.80 -33.04 -16.77
C GLU A 218 6.18 -33.17 -15.29
N ALA A 219 6.36 -32.05 -14.57
CA ALA A 219 6.65 -32.07 -13.14
C ALA A 219 5.51 -32.70 -12.30
N GLU A 220 4.25 -32.51 -12.69
CA GLU A 220 3.11 -33.16 -12.03
C GLU A 220 3.07 -34.67 -12.32
N GLU A 221 3.38 -35.09 -13.54
CA GLU A 221 3.44 -36.51 -13.92
C GLU A 221 4.59 -37.24 -13.23
N GLU A 222 5.78 -36.65 -13.18
CA GLU A 222 6.93 -37.22 -12.47
C GLU A 222 6.65 -37.35 -10.96
N LEU A 223 6.01 -36.33 -10.37
CA LEU A 223 5.65 -36.36 -8.96
C LEU A 223 4.56 -37.40 -8.66
N ALA A 224 3.60 -37.59 -9.56
CA ALA A 224 2.52 -38.56 -9.41
C ALA A 224 2.98 -40.02 -9.60
N THR A 225 4.00 -40.25 -10.42
CA THR A 225 4.49 -41.60 -10.73
C THR A 225 5.43 -42.12 -9.66
N LEU A 226 6.59 -41.48 -9.44
CA LEU A 226 7.63 -41.92 -8.50
C LEU A 226 8.50 -40.73 -8.04
N PRO A 227 8.18 -40.09 -6.89
CA PRO A 227 9.09 -39.12 -6.30
C PRO A 227 10.38 -39.82 -5.82
N GLN A 228 11.54 -39.23 -6.14
CA GLN A 228 12.84 -39.78 -5.75
C GLN A 228 13.18 -39.45 -4.30
N LEU A 229 12.84 -38.23 -3.88
CA LEU A 229 12.92 -37.78 -2.50
C LEU A 229 11.70 -36.91 -2.20
N ALA A 230 11.00 -37.22 -1.12
CA ALA A 230 9.85 -36.46 -0.65
C ALA A 230 10.05 -36.13 0.83
N THR A 231 10.10 -34.83 1.14
CA THR A 231 9.97 -34.32 2.51
C THR A 231 8.56 -33.73 2.67
N GLU A 232 8.28 -33.03 3.78
CA GLU A 232 6.94 -32.46 4.02
C GLU A 232 6.55 -31.43 2.94
N ASP A 233 7.48 -30.54 2.58
CA ASP A 233 7.20 -29.38 1.72
C ASP A 233 8.08 -29.34 0.44
N MET A 234 9.07 -30.24 0.30
CA MET A 234 10.00 -30.27 -0.83
C MET A 234 10.06 -31.66 -1.46
N PHE A 235 10.12 -31.69 -2.78
CA PHE A 235 10.11 -32.91 -3.59
C PHE A 235 11.19 -32.83 -4.65
N ILE A 236 11.89 -33.94 -4.83
CA ILE A 236 12.83 -34.13 -5.93
C ILE A 236 12.29 -35.24 -6.83
N THR A 237 12.13 -34.88 -8.09
CA THR A 237 11.73 -35.76 -9.18
C THR A 237 12.93 -35.98 -10.09
N GLN A 238 12.75 -36.71 -11.20
CA GLN A 238 13.85 -37.01 -12.11
C GLN A 238 14.46 -35.75 -12.71
N HIS A 239 13.64 -34.76 -13.06
CA HIS A 239 14.11 -33.55 -13.71
C HIS A 239 13.87 -32.27 -12.92
N TYR A 240 13.00 -32.29 -11.91
CA TYR A 240 12.59 -31.08 -11.20
C TYR A 240 12.81 -31.15 -9.68
N PHE A 241 13.29 -30.05 -9.14
CA PHE A 241 13.14 -29.69 -7.74
C PHE A 241 11.83 -28.90 -7.57
N ILE A 242 10.97 -29.33 -6.65
CA ILE A 242 9.66 -28.76 -6.40
C ILE A 242 9.54 -28.40 -4.91
N GLU A 243 9.15 -27.17 -4.61
CA GLU A 243 8.76 -26.73 -3.28
C GLU A 243 7.27 -26.39 -3.29
N THR A 244 6.51 -26.92 -2.35
CA THR A 244 5.09 -26.57 -2.14
C THR A 244 4.84 -26.18 -0.68
N SER A 245 5.64 -25.26 -0.15
CA SER A 245 5.53 -24.82 1.24
C SER A 245 4.39 -23.82 1.44
N GLN A 246 4.04 -23.56 2.69
CA GLN A 246 3.09 -22.49 3.04
C GLN A 246 3.63 -21.08 2.72
N TYR A 247 4.94 -20.95 2.53
CA TYR A 247 5.62 -19.68 2.30
C TYR A 247 5.73 -19.36 0.81
N GLY A 248 5.84 -20.38 -0.04
CA GLY A 248 5.89 -20.22 -1.47
C GLY A 248 5.84 -21.55 -2.21
N ASN A 249 5.64 -21.47 -3.52
CA ASN A 249 5.79 -22.62 -4.40
C ASN A 249 6.94 -22.33 -5.37
N ALA A 250 7.78 -23.32 -5.62
CA ALA A 250 8.89 -23.25 -6.57
C ALA A 250 8.94 -24.51 -7.43
N ILE A 251 9.30 -24.34 -8.70
CA ILE A 251 9.59 -25.44 -9.62
C ILE A 251 10.86 -25.05 -10.36
N VAL A 252 11.89 -25.89 -10.29
CA VAL A 252 13.19 -25.63 -10.93
C VAL A 252 13.71 -26.89 -11.58
N PRO A 253 14.09 -26.85 -12.87
CA PRO A 253 14.80 -27.96 -13.48
C PRO A 253 16.16 -28.18 -12.82
N ILE A 254 16.46 -29.41 -12.39
CA ILE A 254 17.70 -29.76 -11.66
C ILE A 254 18.95 -29.42 -12.50
N LYS A 255 18.87 -29.64 -13.83
CA LYS A 255 19.94 -29.32 -14.78
C LYS A 255 20.30 -27.82 -14.85
N GLU A 256 19.39 -26.94 -14.43
CA GLU A 256 19.58 -25.48 -14.48
C GLU A 256 20.06 -24.92 -13.13
N ILE A 257 20.13 -25.74 -12.08
CA ILE A 257 20.64 -25.32 -10.77
C ILE A 257 22.15 -25.14 -10.87
N LEU A 258 22.64 -23.97 -10.43
CA LEU A 258 24.07 -23.65 -10.46
C LEU A 258 24.70 -23.70 -9.06
N TRP A 259 23.95 -23.25 -8.05
CA TRP A 259 24.49 -23.11 -6.70
C TRP A 259 23.41 -23.32 -5.65
N ILE A 260 23.74 -24.15 -4.65
CA ILE A 260 22.88 -24.45 -3.53
C ILE A 260 23.62 -24.26 -2.20
N TYR A 261 22.97 -23.63 -1.24
CA TYR A 261 23.50 -23.51 0.11
C TYR A 261 22.38 -23.35 1.13
N LYS A 262 22.67 -23.72 2.38
CA LYS A 262 21.78 -23.50 3.51
C LYS A 262 22.23 -22.32 4.35
N TYR A 263 21.27 -21.55 4.86
CA TYR A 263 21.49 -20.48 5.82
C TYR A 263 20.71 -20.76 7.10
N SER A 264 21.36 -20.63 8.26
CA SER A 264 20.70 -20.88 9.55
C SER A 264 20.09 -19.57 10.05
N THR A 265 18.79 -19.57 10.32
CA THR A 265 18.11 -18.43 10.93
C THR A 265 17.76 -18.73 12.38
N LEU A 266 18.13 -17.81 13.28
CA LEU A 266 17.83 -17.91 14.69
C LEU A 266 16.62 -17.05 15.01
N HIS A 267 15.51 -17.69 15.39
CA HIS A 267 14.31 -16.98 15.80
C HIS A 267 14.43 -16.59 17.27
N LYS A 268 14.60 -15.30 17.54
CA LYS A 268 14.60 -14.76 18.90
C LYS A 268 13.26 -14.09 19.18
N PHE A 269 12.54 -14.58 20.19
CA PHE A 269 11.36 -13.92 20.74
C PHE A 269 11.56 -13.79 22.25
N LEU A 270 11.47 -12.55 22.77
CA LEU A 270 11.65 -12.14 24.17
C LEU A 270 12.45 -13.13 25.06
N TRP A 271 13.75 -12.87 25.21
CA TRP A 271 14.70 -13.47 26.18
C TRP A 271 14.87 -15.00 26.17
N TYR A 272 14.06 -15.74 25.40
CA TYR A 272 14.18 -17.20 25.24
C TYR A 272 14.69 -17.57 23.85
N HIS A 273 15.47 -18.65 23.78
CA HIS A 273 15.94 -19.25 22.53
C HIS A 273 14.86 -20.17 21.98
N PHE A 274 14.27 -19.81 20.83
CA PHE A 274 13.40 -20.72 20.08
C PHE A 274 14.14 -21.28 18.86
N SER A 275 13.76 -22.52 18.53
CA SER A 275 14.21 -23.37 17.42
C SER A 275 14.99 -22.70 16.28
N ILE A 276 16.14 -23.27 15.94
CA ILE A 276 16.89 -22.94 14.72
C ILE A 276 16.09 -23.45 13.52
N SER A 277 15.89 -22.59 12.54
CA SER A 277 15.27 -22.98 11.26
C SER A 277 16.24 -22.69 10.13
N TYR A 278 16.20 -23.50 9.08
CA TYR A 278 17.14 -23.41 7.97
C TYR A 278 16.43 -22.93 6.71
N THR A 279 17.08 -22.00 6.00
CA THR A 279 16.64 -21.53 4.68
C THR A 279 17.51 -22.15 3.61
N LEU A 280 16.90 -22.84 2.66
CA LEU A 280 17.57 -23.35 1.48
C LEU A 280 17.61 -22.26 0.42
N HIS A 281 18.80 -21.93 -0.06
CA HIS A 281 19.02 -20.99 -1.14
C HIS A 281 19.43 -21.75 -2.39
N ILE A 282 18.67 -21.60 -3.47
CA ILE A 282 18.95 -22.18 -4.78
C ILE A 282 19.12 -21.04 -5.78
N SER A 283 20.25 -21.00 -6.45
CA SER A 283 20.50 -20.13 -7.60
C SER A 283 20.51 -20.98 -8.85
N ALA A 284 19.56 -20.73 -9.74
CA ALA A 284 19.48 -21.36 -11.05
C ALA A 284 20.01 -20.43 -12.13
N ASN A 285 20.22 -20.97 -13.33
CA ASN A 285 20.59 -20.23 -14.51
C ASN A 285 19.59 -19.09 -14.80
N LYS A 286 20.01 -18.11 -15.61
CA LYS A 286 19.17 -16.97 -16.03
C LYS A 286 18.60 -16.15 -14.86
N HIS A 287 19.41 -15.94 -13.82
CA HIS A 287 19.13 -15.08 -12.67
C HIS A 287 17.88 -15.46 -11.84
N ILE A 288 17.53 -16.75 -11.78
CA ILE A 288 16.44 -17.23 -10.92
C ILE A 288 17.02 -17.59 -9.54
N TYR A 289 16.50 -16.94 -8.50
CA TYR A 289 16.87 -17.19 -7.12
C TYR A 289 15.64 -17.65 -6.33
N ILE A 290 15.79 -18.74 -5.60
CA ILE A 290 14.73 -19.35 -4.81
C ILE A 290 15.20 -19.50 -3.37
N HIS A 291 14.28 -19.20 -2.45
CA HIS A 291 14.49 -19.24 -1.02
C HIS A 291 13.39 -20.08 -0.41
N CYS A 292 13.76 -21.22 0.19
CA CYS A 292 12.84 -22.12 0.87
C CYS A 292 13.08 -21.98 2.37
N PRO A 293 12.32 -21.14 3.10
CA PRO A 293 12.58 -20.85 4.52
C PRO A 293 11.99 -21.91 5.45
N LYS A 294 12.48 -21.92 6.70
CA LYS A 294 11.91 -22.66 7.85
C LYS A 294 11.88 -24.18 7.72
N ASN A 295 12.94 -24.74 7.17
CA ASN A 295 13.10 -26.20 7.06
C ASN A 295 13.88 -26.79 8.24
N ILE A 296 13.69 -28.10 8.43
CA ILE A 296 14.45 -28.93 9.36
C ILE A 296 15.84 -29.21 8.77
N LYS A 297 16.86 -29.31 9.64
CA LYS A 297 18.25 -29.53 9.21
C LYS A 297 18.42 -30.81 8.39
N SER A 298 17.83 -31.92 8.83
CA SER A 298 17.91 -33.23 8.17
C SER A 298 17.41 -33.17 6.74
N ASP A 299 16.30 -32.46 6.52
CA ASP A 299 15.59 -32.41 5.25
C ASP A 299 16.38 -31.61 4.23
N ILE A 300 16.94 -30.47 4.64
CA ILE A 300 17.83 -29.67 3.81
C ILE A 300 19.12 -30.42 3.48
N ASP A 301 19.71 -31.11 4.46
CA ASP A 301 20.96 -31.84 4.24
C ASP A 301 20.74 -32.99 3.25
N GLY A 302 19.65 -33.75 3.41
CA GLY A 302 19.26 -34.79 2.44
C GLY A 302 18.97 -34.25 1.04
N ILE A 303 18.34 -33.08 0.91
CA ILE A 303 18.10 -32.44 -0.39
C ILE A 303 19.38 -31.98 -1.05
N ILE A 304 20.29 -31.35 -0.29
CA ILE A 304 21.58 -30.89 -0.82
C ILE A 304 22.41 -32.08 -1.29
N ASP A 305 22.49 -33.14 -0.48
CA ASP A 305 23.24 -34.35 -0.81
C ASP A 305 22.67 -34.98 -2.08
N TYR A 306 21.35 -35.16 -2.16
CA TYR A 306 20.69 -35.73 -3.33
C TYR A 306 20.90 -34.89 -4.60
N LEU A 307 20.71 -33.58 -4.53
CA LEU A 307 20.89 -32.70 -5.70
C LEU A 307 22.35 -32.70 -6.17
N SER A 308 23.31 -32.76 -5.25
CA SER A 308 24.74 -32.82 -5.59
C SER A 308 25.13 -34.15 -6.25
N GLU A 309 24.46 -35.25 -5.89
CA GLU A 309 24.66 -36.56 -6.54
C GLU A 309 23.97 -36.60 -7.91
N ALA A 310 22.76 -36.05 -8.02
CA ALA A 310 22.00 -36.00 -9.26
C ALA A 310 22.65 -35.08 -10.31
N ASN A 311 23.31 -34.00 -9.88
CA ASN A 311 24.02 -33.09 -10.76
C ASN A 311 25.32 -32.58 -10.11
N HIS A 312 26.45 -33.16 -10.56
CA HIS A 312 27.78 -32.86 -10.05
C HIS A 312 28.27 -31.45 -10.40
N ASP A 313 27.61 -30.75 -11.34
CA ASP A 313 27.95 -29.37 -11.71
C ASP A 313 27.38 -28.34 -10.71
N ILE A 314 26.51 -28.76 -9.78
CA ILE A 314 25.95 -27.87 -8.76
C ILE A 314 27.03 -27.53 -7.73
N LEU A 315 27.30 -26.23 -7.59
CA LEU A 315 28.15 -25.73 -6.51
C LEU A 315 27.42 -25.89 -5.17
N VAL A 316 28.09 -26.47 -4.18
CA VAL A 316 27.52 -26.68 -2.84
C VAL A 316 28.26 -25.80 -1.82
N GLY A 317 27.50 -25.17 -0.93
CA GLY A 317 28.02 -24.45 0.22
C GLY A 317 28.21 -22.95 0.00
N PHE A 318 28.11 -22.21 1.11
CA PHE A 318 28.21 -20.75 1.09
C PHE A 318 29.67 -20.31 1.08
N ASN A 319 30.17 -19.89 -0.09
CA ASN A 319 31.51 -19.33 -0.26
C ASN A 319 31.50 -18.21 -1.31
N GLU A 320 32.38 -17.24 -1.13
CA GLU A 320 32.62 -16.12 -2.04
C GLU A 320 33.08 -16.62 -3.43
N GLU A 321 33.92 -17.65 -3.47
CA GLU A 321 34.38 -18.25 -4.72
C GLU A 321 33.22 -18.81 -5.55
N ASN A 322 32.25 -19.47 -4.88
CA ASN A 322 31.06 -20.00 -5.55
C ASN A 322 30.18 -18.87 -6.08
N ARG A 323 30.02 -17.78 -5.31
CA ARG A 323 29.28 -16.59 -5.76
C ARG A 323 29.88 -16.02 -7.04
N LEU A 324 31.20 -15.83 -7.09
CA LEU A 324 31.90 -15.30 -8.26
C LEU A 324 31.79 -16.22 -9.48
N LYS A 325 31.85 -17.55 -9.29
CA LYS A 325 31.63 -18.52 -10.36
C LYS A 325 30.22 -18.44 -10.94
N VAL A 326 29.20 -18.34 -10.08
CA VAL A 326 27.80 -18.18 -10.52
C VAL A 326 27.61 -16.86 -11.26
N GLU A 327 28.17 -15.75 -10.75
CA GLU A 327 28.10 -14.45 -11.42
C GLU A 327 28.80 -14.46 -12.79
N ALA A 328 29.92 -15.18 -12.92
CA ALA A 328 30.61 -15.34 -14.20
C ALA A 328 29.77 -16.12 -15.22
N VAL A 329 29.05 -17.16 -14.78
CA VAL A 329 28.16 -17.97 -15.62
C VAL A 329 26.89 -17.21 -16.01
N GLN A 330 26.29 -16.48 -15.06
CA GLN A 330 25.06 -15.71 -15.30
C GLN A 330 25.30 -14.42 -16.09
N GLY A 331 26.51 -13.85 -16.04
CA GLY A 331 26.85 -12.60 -16.69
C GLY A 331 26.28 -11.36 -15.96
N LYS A 332 26.33 -10.19 -16.61
CA LYS A 332 25.72 -8.98 -16.04
C LYS A 332 24.21 -9.02 -16.26
N PRO A 333 23.37 -8.92 -15.20
CA PRO A 333 21.93 -8.84 -15.37
C PRO A 333 21.59 -7.58 -16.16
N LEU A 334 20.73 -7.72 -17.17
CA LEU A 334 20.18 -6.57 -17.90
C LEU A 334 19.50 -5.64 -16.89
N HIS A 335 19.51 -4.32 -17.13
CA HIS A 335 18.93 -3.33 -16.19
C HIS A 335 17.48 -3.64 -15.78
N ILE A 336 16.74 -4.32 -16.66
CA ILE A 336 15.36 -4.77 -16.45
C ILE A 336 15.29 -5.95 -15.46
N GLU A 337 16.25 -6.88 -15.50
CA GLU A 337 16.31 -8.04 -14.59
C GLU A 337 16.63 -7.63 -13.16
N LYS A 338 17.44 -6.58 -12.97
CA LYS A 338 17.66 -5.97 -11.64
C LYS A 338 16.37 -5.44 -11.02
N LEU A 339 15.48 -4.85 -11.83
CA LEU A 339 14.18 -4.35 -11.37
C LEU A 339 13.27 -5.51 -10.97
N TYR A 340 13.20 -6.58 -11.77
CA TYR A 340 12.43 -7.78 -11.43
C TYR A 340 12.96 -8.52 -10.19
N ALA A 341 14.28 -8.66 -10.04
CA ALA A 341 14.90 -9.26 -8.86
C ALA A 341 14.64 -8.43 -7.59
N PHE A 342 14.66 -7.09 -7.71
CA PHE A 342 14.32 -6.18 -6.61
C PHE A 342 12.86 -6.31 -6.17
N LEU A 343 11.93 -6.41 -7.13
CA LEU A 343 10.50 -6.62 -6.86
C LEU A 343 10.22 -7.98 -6.20
N ARG A 344 11.03 -9.01 -6.48
CA ARG A 344 10.88 -10.37 -5.92
C ARG A 344 11.44 -10.55 -4.51
N ARG A 345 12.44 -9.77 -4.09
CA ARG A 345 13.01 -9.82 -2.72
C ARG A 345 12.00 -9.51 -1.59
N ARG A 346 10.78 -9.05 -1.92
CA ARG A 346 9.75 -8.64 -0.95
C ARG A 346 8.51 -9.56 -0.86
N VAL A 347 8.48 -10.71 -1.55
CA VAL A 347 7.31 -11.61 -1.61
C VAL A 347 7.46 -12.84 -0.74
#